data_AF-A0A496UI05-F1
#
_entry.id   AF-A0A496UI05-F1
#
_cell.length_a   1.000
_cell.length_b   1.000
_cell.length_c   1.000
_cell.angle_alpha   90.00
_cell.angle_beta   90.00
_cell.angle_gamma   90.00
#
_symmetry.space_group_name_H-M   'P 1'
#
loop_
_entity.id
_entity.type
_entity.pdbx_description
1 polymer ?
#
loop_
_entity_poly.entity_id
_entity_poly.type
_entity_poly.pdbx_seq_one_letter_code
_entity_poly.pdbx_strand_id
1 'polypeptide(L)'
;MAKGMAQETAELRFGKFLMNTSSEEITATITALGNRVGGISASPGRRTVFVRGALPGETVRCRPNRIRKNIVEAELLEILERSESRTDPFCSCFGECGGCTLQNLDYSRQLFWKRNWVTKALSRAGIEYPLEFMKDVIPSPDKSGYRNRVSFDILNGKPGLHRPGGDIMNVDGCPLLNVRGQKAFETLVGKQLDGNRRVSVRSSGRTGEAMLEFSSSPPARMTGDRNSDIIAWKERDSWKVLPEGSLFHETAGGFTYPVRPGTFFQVNTDCADIIISIVTDLCCGGGKILDLYGGCGTFSLPLASKGAKVTSVELDPDSTLSGIEATELSGTEGIDFVTCRTRHFLLDTVRAKQIWDTVIVDPPRAGLGIRVARLLRRVRSESIVYVSCNPFSLARDLRVICDGNWAVAGLQPVDMFPQTDHLETVVILRRKEDK
;
A
#
# COMPACT_ATOMS: atom_id res chain seq x y z
N MET A 1 -19.47 -32.51 -54.96
CA MET A 1 -18.04 -32.11 -55.01
C MET A 1 -18.00 -30.60 -55.11
N ALA A 2 -17.51 -29.96 -54.05
CA ALA A 2 -17.86 -28.58 -53.69
C ALA A 2 -16.89 -27.53 -54.27
N LYS A 3 -17.49 -26.50 -54.88
CA LYS A 3 -17.21 -25.05 -54.80
C LYS A 3 -15.80 -24.61 -54.34
N GLY A 4 -15.04 -24.04 -55.29
CA GLY A 4 -13.96 -23.09 -54.99
C GLY A 4 -14.54 -21.69 -54.74
N MET A 5 -14.33 -21.16 -53.55
CA MET A 5 -14.71 -19.80 -53.13
C MET A 5 -13.54 -18.82 -53.26
N ALA A 6 -13.92 -17.59 -53.59
CA ALA A 6 -13.10 -16.41 -53.68
C ALA A 6 -12.73 -15.81 -52.31
N GLN A 7 -11.69 -14.97 -52.35
CA GLN A 7 -11.43 -13.73 -51.60
C GLN A 7 -11.20 -13.72 -50.07
N GLU A 8 -10.14 -12.97 -49.74
CA GLU A 8 -9.92 -12.14 -48.55
C GLU A 8 -9.78 -12.80 -47.18
N THR A 9 -8.59 -12.64 -46.57
CA THR A 9 -8.43 -11.72 -45.42
C THR A 9 -6.96 -11.60 -45.02
N ALA A 10 -6.55 -10.37 -44.78
CA ALA A 10 -5.31 -10.02 -44.11
C ALA A 10 -5.44 -10.36 -42.62
N GLU A 11 -4.51 -11.14 -42.09
CA GLU A 11 -4.26 -11.17 -40.65
C GLU A 11 -2.78 -10.92 -40.37
N LEU A 12 -2.58 -9.85 -39.60
CA LEU A 12 -1.33 -9.38 -39.05
C LEU A 12 -0.56 -10.55 -38.42
N ARG A 13 0.70 -10.67 -38.84
CA ARG A 13 1.71 -11.47 -38.14
C ARG A 13 1.89 -10.93 -36.72
N PHE A 14 1.18 -11.50 -35.76
CA PHE A 14 1.56 -11.45 -34.36
C PHE A 14 2.94 -12.11 -34.23
N GLY A 15 3.96 -11.29 -34.04
CA GLY A 15 5.31 -11.74 -33.78
C GLY A 15 5.34 -12.63 -32.54
N LYS A 16 5.52 -13.94 -32.76
CA LYS A 16 6.00 -14.88 -31.75
C LYS A 16 7.29 -14.31 -31.15
N PHE A 17 7.24 -13.95 -29.87
CA PHE A 17 8.44 -13.67 -29.08
C PHE A 17 9.31 -14.93 -29.10
N LEU A 18 10.41 -14.89 -29.84
CA LEU A 18 11.47 -15.88 -29.75
C LEU A 18 12.09 -15.74 -28.35
N MET A 19 11.76 -16.68 -27.46
CA MET A 19 12.56 -16.95 -26.27
C MET A 19 13.93 -17.43 -26.74
N ASN A 20 14.89 -16.51 -26.78
CA ASN A 20 16.30 -16.85 -26.88
C ASN A 20 16.85 -16.70 -25.46
N THR A 21 16.79 -17.77 -24.67
CA THR A 21 17.49 -17.87 -23.39
C THR A 21 18.95 -18.15 -23.69
N SER A 22 19.82 -17.13 -23.75
CA SER A 22 21.24 -17.41 -23.59
C SER A 22 21.43 -17.87 -22.15
N SER A 23 21.67 -19.17 -21.96
CA SER A 23 21.89 -19.80 -20.65
C SER A 23 23.26 -19.49 -20.05
N GLU A 24 24.10 -18.74 -20.76
CA GLU A 24 25.42 -18.35 -20.28
C GLU A 24 25.31 -17.44 -19.05
N GLU A 25 26.06 -17.82 -18.02
CA GLU A 25 26.19 -17.06 -16.79
C GLU A 25 26.98 -15.79 -17.07
N ILE A 26 26.50 -14.67 -16.52
CA ILE A 26 27.16 -13.38 -16.67
C ILE A 26 27.58 -12.86 -15.30
N THR A 27 28.69 -12.13 -15.28
CA THR A 27 29.09 -11.34 -14.11
C THR A 27 28.56 -9.92 -14.27
N ALA A 28 27.90 -9.40 -13.24
CA ALA A 28 27.26 -8.09 -13.25
C ALA A 28 27.65 -7.28 -12.00
N THR A 29 28.02 -6.02 -12.20
CA THR A 29 28.26 -5.07 -11.12
C THR A 29 27.01 -4.21 -10.91
N ILE A 30 26.41 -4.33 -9.75
CA ILE A 30 25.15 -3.68 -9.43
C ILE A 30 25.40 -2.25 -8.98
N THR A 31 24.77 -1.29 -9.66
CA THR A 31 25.00 0.15 -9.46
C THR A 31 23.77 0.88 -8.91
N ALA A 32 22.57 0.31 -9.08
CA ALA A 32 21.34 0.91 -8.62
C ALA A 32 20.30 -0.13 -8.21
N LEU A 33 19.23 0.32 -7.55
CA LEU A 33 18.11 -0.50 -7.15
C LEU A 33 16.85 -0.08 -7.90
N GLY A 34 16.28 -1.01 -8.67
CA GLY A 34 15.02 -0.83 -9.35
C GLY A 34 13.82 -1.03 -8.43
N ASN A 35 12.64 -0.67 -8.92
CA ASN A 35 11.38 -0.99 -8.26
C ASN A 35 11.21 -2.52 -8.20
N ARG A 36 10.53 -3.06 -7.18
CA ARG A 36 10.53 -4.50 -6.84
C ARG A 36 11.91 -5.08 -6.52
N VAL A 37 12.87 -4.19 -6.24
CA VAL A 37 14.19 -4.50 -5.64
C VAL A 37 15.02 -5.46 -6.49
N GLY A 38 15.00 -5.24 -7.81
CA GLY A 38 16.02 -5.80 -8.69
C GLY A 38 17.26 -4.91 -8.68
N GLY A 39 18.41 -5.46 -8.34
CA GLY A 39 19.70 -4.82 -8.58
C GLY A 39 19.86 -4.53 -10.06
N ILE A 40 20.24 -3.31 -10.42
CA ILE A 40 20.42 -2.84 -11.78
C ILE A 40 21.90 -2.81 -12.12
N SER A 41 22.27 -3.50 -13.18
CA SER A 41 23.57 -3.39 -13.85
C SER A 41 23.39 -2.85 -15.25
N ALA A 42 24.31 -1.99 -15.68
CA ALA A 42 24.52 -1.78 -17.11
C ALA A 42 25.18 -3.04 -17.69
N SER A 43 24.82 -3.43 -18.91
CA SER A 43 25.46 -4.55 -19.62
C SER A 43 26.10 -4.07 -20.93
N PRO A 44 27.21 -4.70 -21.37
CA PRO A 44 27.75 -4.50 -22.70
C PRO A 44 26.66 -4.73 -23.77
N GLY A 45 26.41 -3.74 -24.63
CA GLY A 45 25.35 -3.82 -25.66
C GLY A 45 24.04 -3.09 -25.35
N ARG A 46 24.04 -2.11 -24.43
CA ARG A 46 22.91 -1.19 -24.11
C ARG A 46 21.66 -1.85 -23.49
N ARG A 47 21.75 -3.07 -22.97
CA ARG A 47 20.66 -3.70 -22.21
C ARG A 47 20.82 -3.41 -20.72
N THR A 48 19.70 -3.19 -20.04
CA THR A 48 19.66 -3.08 -18.57
C THR A 48 19.42 -4.46 -17.99
N VAL A 49 20.30 -4.92 -17.09
CA VAL A 49 20.15 -6.22 -16.40
C VAL A 49 19.55 -5.98 -15.02
N PHE A 50 18.47 -6.70 -14.71
CA PHE A 50 17.80 -6.70 -13.42
C PHE A 50 18.07 -8.04 -12.73
N VAL A 51 18.78 -8.00 -11.62
CA VAL A 51 19.13 -9.17 -10.81
C VAL A 51 18.37 -9.10 -9.50
N ARG A 52 17.34 -9.93 -9.34
CA ARG A 52 16.51 -9.92 -8.13
C ARG A 52 17.33 -10.38 -6.90
N GLY A 53 17.25 -9.63 -5.81
CA GLY A 53 17.97 -9.94 -4.57
C GLY A 53 19.43 -9.44 -4.53
N ALA A 54 19.96 -8.92 -5.63
CA ALA A 54 21.26 -8.25 -5.66
C ALA A 54 21.14 -6.77 -5.29
N LEU A 55 22.17 -6.22 -4.64
CA LEU A 55 22.18 -4.88 -4.06
C LEU A 55 23.27 -3.99 -4.69
N PRO A 56 23.09 -2.66 -4.69
CA PRO A 56 24.13 -1.73 -5.14
C PRO A 56 25.45 -1.93 -4.39
N GLY A 57 26.55 -1.89 -5.15
CA GLY A 57 27.90 -2.18 -4.66
C GLY A 57 28.29 -3.65 -4.72
N GLU A 58 27.42 -4.55 -5.20
CA GLU A 58 27.75 -5.96 -5.37
C GLU A 58 28.28 -6.29 -6.77
N THR A 59 29.21 -7.22 -6.82
CA THR A 59 29.53 -7.98 -8.03
C THR A 59 28.93 -9.36 -7.90
N VAL A 60 28.09 -9.78 -8.84
CA VAL A 60 27.32 -11.02 -8.76
C VAL A 60 27.47 -11.87 -10.01
N ARG A 61 27.43 -13.19 -9.84
CA ARG A 61 27.19 -14.13 -10.93
C ARG A 61 25.69 -14.35 -11.05
N CYS A 62 25.15 -14.15 -12.24
CA CYS A 62 23.72 -14.30 -12.49
C CYS A 62 23.43 -14.99 -13.82
N ARG A 63 22.24 -15.60 -13.91
CA ARG A 63 21.78 -16.30 -15.12
C ARG A 63 20.59 -15.57 -15.74
N PRO A 64 20.67 -15.12 -17.00
CA PRO A 64 19.52 -14.57 -17.70
C PRO A 64 18.37 -15.59 -17.76
N ASN A 65 17.20 -15.22 -17.23
CA ASN A 65 16.00 -16.07 -17.29
C ASN A 65 14.95 -15.52 -18.27
N ARG A 66 14.97 -14.21 -18.54
CA ARG A 66 14.07 -13.58 -19.50
C ARG A 66 14.72 -12.39 -20.19
N ILE A 67 14.80 -12.46 -21.51
CA ILE A 67 15.36 -11.39 -22.35
C ILE A 67 14.23 -10.67 -23.09
N ARG A 68 14.19 -9.34 -22.96
CA ARG A 68 13.34 -8.43 -23.72
C ARG A 68 14.22 -7.42 -24.46
N LYS A 69 13.63 -6.63 -25.38
CA LYS A 69 14.35 -5.72 -26.30
C LYS A 69 15.49 -4.92 -25.63
N ASN A 70 15.24 -4.30 -24.47
CA ASN A 70 16.20 -3.45 -23.75
C ASN A 70 16.46 -3.91 -22.29
N ILE A 71 15.85 -5.02 -21.87
CA ILE A 71 15.80 -5.45 -20.47
C ILE A 71 16.12 -6.94 -20.41
N VAL A 72 17.03 -7.31 -19.51
CA VAL A 72 17.31 -8.71 -19.16
C VAL A 72 16.93 -8.88 -17.69
N GLU A 73 15.99 -9.79 -17.41
CA GLU A 73 15.76 -10.29 -16.05
C GLU A 73 16.69 -11.49 -15.84
N ALA A 74 17.39 -11.50 -14.70
CA ALA A 74 18.36 -12.52 -14.36
C ALA A 74 18.17 -13.01 -12.91
N GLU A 75 18.44 -14.29 -12.72
CA GLU A 75 18.47 -14.97 -11.43
C GLU A 75 19.86 -14.79 -10.79
N LEU A 76 19.89 -14.38 -9.52
CA LEU A 76 21.13 -14.32 -8.74
C LEU A 76 21.60 -15.75 -8.42
N LEU A 77 22.82 -16.10 -8.83
CA LEU A 77 23.42 -17.41 -8.52
C LEU A 77 24.41 -17.30 -7.35
N GLU A 78 25.29 -16.30 -7.39
CA GLU A 78 26.37 -16.15 -6.41
C GLU A 78 26.71 -14.66 -6.24
N ILE A 79 27.01 -14.26 -5.00
CA ILE A 79 27.54 -12.92 -4.70
C ILE A 79 29.05 -13.06 -4.61
N LEU A 80 29.77 -12.50 -5.58
CA LEU A 80 31.23 -12.56 -5.68
C LEU A 80 31.87 -11.48 -4.80
N GLU A 81 31.29 -10.29 -4.79
CA GLU A 81 31.67 -9.17 -3.91
C GLU A 81 30.42 -8.67 -3.20
N ARG A 82 30.43 -8.70 -1.87
CA ARG A 82 29.29 -8.33 -1.02
C ARG A 82 29.28 -6.82 -0.76
N SER A 83 28.10 -6.21 -0.83
CA SER A 83 27.90 -4.80 -0.46
C SER A 83 28.01 -4.63 1.05
N GLU A 84 28.66 -3.56 1.49
CA GLU A 84 28.72 -3.16 2.91
C GLU A 84 27.33 -2.94 3.53
N SER A 85 26.34 -2.63 2.68
CA SER A 85 24.96 -2.41 3.10
C SER A 85 24.13 -3.69 3.15
N ARG A 86 24.69 -4.87 2.84
CA ARG A 86 23.94 -6.14 2.91
C ARG A 86 23.83 -6.65 4.34
N THR A 87 22.61 -6.78 4.83
CA THR A 87 22.26 -7.43 6.09
C THR A 87 21.71 -8.84 5.87
N ASP A 88 21.73 -9.65 6.93
CA ASP A 88 21.10 -10.96 6.90
C ASP A 88 19.59 -10.81 7.22
N PRO A 89 18.69 -11.36 6.40
CA PRO A 89 17.25 -11.31 6.65
C PRO A 89 16.86 -12.03 7.94
N PHE A 90 15.97 -11.44 8.74
CA PHE A 90 15.44 -12.08 9.94
C PHE A 90 14.35 -13.12 9.64
N CYS A 91 13.69 -13.03 8.49
CA CYS A 91 12.63 -13.94 8.09
C CYS A 91 13.20 -15.12 7.31
N SER A 92 12.95 -16.33 7.79
CA SER A 92 13.33 -17.58 7.12
C SER A 92 12.72 -17.74 5.73
N CYS A 93 11.57 -17.10 5.46
CA CYS A 93 10.91 -17.12 4.15
C CYS A 93 11.40 -16.02 3.18
N PHE A 94 12.37 -15.18 3.57
CA PHE A 94 12.85 -14.11 2.71
C PHE A 94 13.51 -14.66 1.43
N GLY A 95 13.28 -14.00 0.29
CA GLY A 95 13.74 -14.45 -1.03
C GLY A 95 12.69 -15.30 -1.76
N GLU A 96 12.02 -16.21 -1.03
CA GLU A 96 10.91 -17.03 -1.53
C GLU A 96 9.57 -16.31 -1.44
N CYS A 97 9.22 -15.78 -0.27
CA CYS A 97 8.01 -15.00 -0.06
C CYS A 97 8.12 -13.63 -0.75
N GLY A 98 7.06 -13.21 -1.44
CA GLY A 98 6.99 -11.94 -2.15
C GLY A 98 6.62 -10.74 -1.27
N GLY A 99 6.38 -10.96 0.03
CA GLY A 99 5.92 -9.91 0.94
C GLY A 99 7.00 -8.91 1.36
N CYS A 100 8.25 -9.37 1.53
CA CYS A 100 9.39 -8.52 1.87
C CYS A 100 10.42 -8.54 0.76
N THR A 101 10.92 -7.37 0.38
CA THR A 101 11.85 -7.22 -0.73
C THR A 101 13.18 -6.62 -0.31
N LEU A 102 13.28 -6.03 0.89
CA LEU A 102 14.45 -5.27 1.36
C LEU A 102 15.11 -5.79 2.65
N GLN A 103 14.72 -6.93 3.23
CA GLN A 103 15.33 -7.40 4.49
C GLN A 103 16.84 -7.65 4.42
N ASN A 104 17.36 -7.87 3.21
CA ASN A 104 18.78 -8.02 2.97
C ASN A 104 19.54 -6.69 2.85
N LEU A 105 18.87 -5.54 2.96
CA LEU A 105 19.46 -4.21 2.85
C LEU A 105 19.37 -3.48 4.18
N ASP A 106 20.49 -2.89 4.63
CA ASP A 106 20.53 -2.05 5.82
C ASP A 106 19.43 -1.00 5.81
N TYR A 107 18.82 -0.78 6.97
CA TYR A 107 17.62 0.03 7.08
C TYR A 107 17.84 1.48 6.64
N SER A 108 19.00 2.08 6.96
CA SER A 108 19.31 3.45 6.51
C SER A 108 19.35 3.55 4.99
N ARG A 109 19.82 2.49 4.33
CA ARG A 109 19.82 2.39 2.87
C ARG A 109 18.44 2.11 2.29
N GLN A 110 17.56 1.41 3.00
CA GLN A 110 16.14 1.29 2.60
C GLN A 110 15.50 2.68 2.50
N LEU A 111 15.68 3.53 3.52
CA LEU A 111 15.14 4.90 3.54
C LEU A 111 15.71 5.75 2.41
N PHE A 112 17.02 5.68 2.17
CA PHE A 112 17.67 6.35 1.04
C PHE A 112 17.04 5.97 -0.31
N TRP A 113 16.88 4.68 -0.58
CA TRP A 113 16.32 4.21 -1.85
C TRP A 113 14.85 4.56 -2.00
N LYS A 114 14.07 4.49 -0.91
CA LYS A 114 12.67 4.92 -0.89
C LYS A 114 12.53 6.39 -1.27
N ARG A 115 13.33 7.28 -0.67
CA ARG A 115 13.38 8.70 -1.06
C ARG A 115 13.74 8.89 -2.53
N ASN A 116 14.73 8.14 -3.00
CA ASN A 116 15.20 8.22 -4.38
C ASN A 116 14.11 7.77 -5.38
N TRP A 117 13.31 6.75 -5.05
CA TRP A 117 12.22 6.30 -5.92
C TRP A 117 11.12 7.34 -6.08
N VAL A 118 10.73 8.04 -5.01
CA VAL A 118 9.79 9.18 -5.10
C VAL A 118 10.38 10.28 -5.97
N THR A 119 11.61 10.70 -5.68
CA THR A 119 12.29 11.78 -6.41
C THR A 119 12.36 11.48 -7.91
N LYS A 120 12.75 10.25 -8.28
CA LYS A 120 12.82 9.79 -9.67
C LYS A 120 11.44 9.69 -10.32
N ALA A 121 10.42 9.23 -9.61
CA ALA A 121 9.06 9.14 -10.16
C ALA A 121 8.51 10.54 -10.49
N LEU A 122 8.68 11.50 -9.59
CA LEU A 122 8.25 12.89 -9.78
C LEU A 122 9.02 13.58 -10.91
N SER A 123 10.35 13.45 -10.92
CA SER A 123 11.20 14.01 -11.98
C SER A 123 10.83 13.45 -13.37
N ARG A 124 10.59 12.13 -13.48
CA ARG A 124 10.14 11.51 -14.74
C ARG A 124 8.77 11.97 -15.20
N ALA A 125 7.90 12.36 -14.28
CA ALA A 125 6.60 12.96 -14.61
C ALA A 125 6.69 14.46 -14.92
N GLY A 126 7.89 15.06 -14.82
CA GLY A 126 8.10 16.49 -15.02
C GLY A 126 7.47 17.35 -13.93
N ILE A 127 7.41 16.83 -12.69
CA ILE A 127 6.96 17.61 -11.53
C ILE A 127 8.17 18.35 -10.97
N GLU A 128 8.08 19.67 -11.02
CA GLU A 128 9.11 20.58 -10.49
C GLU A 128 8.71 21.07 -9.09
N TYR A 129 9.68 21.12 -8.20
CA TYR A 129 9.56 21.65 -6.85
C TYR A 129 10.94 22.04 -6.31
N PRO A 130 11.03 23.03 -5.42
CA PRO A 130 12.25 23.33 -4.65
C PRO A 130 12.72 22.11 -3.84
N LEU A 131 14.02 21.79 -3.87
CA LEU A 131 14.55 20.55 -3.27
C LEU A 131 14.31 20.46 -1.76
N GLU A 132 14.24 21.60 -1.07
CA GLU A 132 13.94 21.73 0.35
C GLU A 132 12.53 21.27 0.75
N PHE A 133 11.62 21.16 -0.23
CA PHE A 133 10.27 20.64 -0.02
C PHE A 133 10.29 19.13 0.18
N MET A 134 11.25 18.41 -0.39
CA MET A 134 11.42 16.98 -0.13
C MET A 134 12.14 16.77 1.21
N LYS A 135 11.42 16.27 2.20
CA LYS A 135 12.00 15.91 3.51
C LYS A 135 12.60 14.51 3.49
N ASP A 136 13.40 14.20 4.51
CA ASP A 136 13.89 12.85 4.74
C ASP A 136 12.74 11.90 5.04
N VAL A 137 12.92 10.62 4.69
CA VAL A 137 11.92 9.60 5.01
C VAL A 137 11.87 9.46 6.52
N ILE A 138 10.70 9.66 7.11
CA ILE A 138 10.50 9.35 8.53
C ILE A 138 10.54 7.83 8.68
N PRO A 139 11.45 7.28 9.51
CA PRO A 139 11.56 5.84 9.71
C PRO A 139 10.32 5.28 10.42
N SER A 140 10.03 4.00 10.17
CA SER A 140 9.12 3.24 11.02
C SER A 140 9.73 3.07 12.41
N PRO A 141 8.95 3.22 13.50
CA PRO A 141 9.42 2.92 14.84
C PRO A 141 9.92 1.47 14.94
N ASP A 142 9.17 0.53 14.36
CA ASP A 142 9.49 -0.88 14.33
C ASP A 142 9.74 -1.39 12.91
N LYS A 143 10.76 -2.23 12.75
CA LYS A 143 11.20 -2.81 11.47
C LYS A 143 10.59 -4.18 11.17
N SER A 144 10.04 -4.82 12.20
CA SER A 144 9.38 -6.13 12.23
C SER A 144 8.27 -6.07 13.28
N GLY A 145 7.32 -7.00 13.26
CA GLY A 145 6.25 -7.02 14.28
C GLY A 145 5.33 -5.80 14.28
N TYR A 146 5.34 -4.97 13.24
CA TYR A 146 4.56 -3.73 13.18
C TYR A 146 3.17 -3.93 12.54
N ARG A 147 2.95 -5.01 11.79
CA ARG A 147 1.70 -5.23 11.07
C ARG A 147 0.59 -5.66 12.03
N ASN A 148 -0.48 -4.89 12.06
CA ASN A 148 -1.73 -5.24 12.76
C ASN A 148 -2.66 -6.12 11.90
N ARG A 149 -2.34 -6.35 10.61
CA ARG A 149 -3.10 -7.25 9.74
C ARG A 149 -2.22 -7.95 8.70
N VAL A 150 -2.40 -9.26 8.54
CA VAL A 150 -1.85 -10.06 7.43
C VAL A 150 -2.93 -11.01 6.92
N SER A 151 -3.09 -11.07 5.59
CA SER A 151 -3.97 -12.01 4.91
C SER A 151 -3.17 -13.16 4.32
N PHE A 152 -3.61 -14.39 4.60
CA PHE A 152 -3.01 -15.62 4.12
C PHE A 152 -3.99 -16.32 3.18
N ASP A 153 -3.55 -16.62 1.96
CA ASP A 153 -4.32 -17.46 1.04
C ASP A 153 -4.12 -18.93 1.42
N ILE A 154 -5.13 -19.76 1.20
CA ILE A 154 -5.09 -21.15 1.66
C ILE A 154 -4.60 -22.07 0.54
N LEU A 155 -3.53 -22.82 0.81
CA LEU A 155 -2.97 -23.84 -0.08
C LEU A 155 -2.90 -25.18 0.65
N ASN A 156 -3.50 -26.22 0.08
CA ASN A 156 -3.58 -27.56 0.70
C ASN A 156 -4.13 -27.50 2.15
N GLY A 157 -5.14 -26.66 2.37
CA GLY A 157 -5.79 -26.45 3.66
C GLY A 157 -4.93 -25.73 4.71
N LYS A 158 -3.79 -25.12 4.34
CA LYS A 158 -2.90 -24.40 5.24
C LYS A 158 -2.71 -22.94 4.84
N PRO A 159 -2.36 -22.04 5.77
CA PRO A 159 -2.04 -20.65 5.46
C PRO A 159 -0.82 -20.54 4.55
N GLY A 160 -0.92 -19.64 3.57
CA GLY A 160 0.14 -19.38 2.61
C GLY A 160 0.24 -17.91 2.21
N LEU A 161 1.41 -17.56 1.70
CA LEU A 161 1.74 -16.25 1.15
C LEU A 161 2.18 -16.38 -0.30
N HIS A 162 2.04 -15.33 -1.09
CA HIS A 162 2.44 -15.35 -2.48
C HIS A 162 3.96 -15.22 -2.62
N ARG A 163 4.53 -16.08 -3.45
CA ARG A 163 5.82 -15.86 -4.08
C ARG A 163 5.73 -14.65 -5.01
N PRO A 164 6.85 -14.01 -5.35
CA PRO A 164 6.92 -12.88 -6.30
C PRO A 164 6.32 -13.17 -7.68
N GLY A 165 6.33 -14.43 -8.11
CA GLY A 165 5.71 -14.90 -9.35
C GLY A 165 4.19 -15.06 -9.28
N GLY A 166 3.60 -15.01 -8.08
CA GLY A 166 2.17 -15.15 -7.82
C GLY A 166 1.77 -16.48 -7.19
N ASP A 167 2.58 -17.54 -7.29
CA ASP A 167 2.26 -18.84 -6.71
C ASP A 167 2.23 -18.79 -5.18
N ILE A 168 1.33 -19.54 -4.55
CA ILE A 168 1.21 -19.58 -3.09
C ILE A 168 2.26 -20.56 -2.51
N MET A 169 2.86 -20.19 -1.38
CA MET A 169 3.68 -21.06 -0.56
C MET A 169 3.07 -21.14 0.83
N ASN A 170 3.01 -22.34 1.41
CA ASN A 170 2.61 -22.49 2.81
C ASN A 170 3.64 -21.84 3.72
N VAL A 171 3.16 -21.23 4.81
CA VAL A 171 4.00 -20.57 5.81
C VAL A 171 3.49 -20.88 7.21
N ASP A 172 4.42 -20.93 8.17
CA ASP A 172 4.10 -21.12 9.59
C ASP A 172 3.98 -19.80 10.36
N GLY A 173 3.97 -18.66 9.65
CA GLY A 173 3.77 -17.35 10.23
C GLY A 173 4.34 -16.22 9.38
N CYS A 174 4.30 -15.01 9.93
CA CYS A 174 4.89 -13.83 9.33
C CYS A 174 5.52 -12.95 10.43
N PRO A 175 6.85 -12.76 10.47
CA PRO A 175 7.47 -11.97 11.52
C PRO A 175 7.19 -10.46 11.41
N LEU A 176 6.49 -10.01 10.35
CA LEU A 176 5.96 -8.65 10.30
C LEU A 176 4.69 -8.48 11.14
N LEU A 177 3.93 -9.54 11.38
CA LEU A 177 2.73 -9.50 12.20
C LEU A 177 3.12 -9.21 13.66
N ASN A 178 2.38 -8.34 14.35
CA ASN A 178 2.69 -7.99 15.73
C ASN A 178 2.55 -9.18 16.68
N VAL A 179 3.09 -9.04 17.90
CA VAL A 179 3.13 -10.15 18.89
C VAL A 179 1.74 -10.73 19.15
N ARG A 180 0.71 -9.88 19.26
CA ARG A 180 -0.67 -10.34 19.48
C ARG A 180 -1.20 -11.13 18.27
N GLY A 181 -0.92 -10.66 17.06
CA GLY A 181 -1.29 -11.34 15.82
C GLY A 181 -0.53 -12.64 15.60
N GLN A 182 0.74 -12.73 15.98
CA GLN A 182 1.49 -14.00 15.93
C GLN A 182 0.82 -15.07 16.81
N LYS A 183 0.44 -14.71 18.04
CA LYS A 183 -0.34 -15.60 18.93
C LYS A 183 -1.69 -15.99 18.32
N ALA A 184 -2.39 -15.05 17.68
CA ALA A 184 -3.64 -15.37 17.00
C ALA A 184 -3.41 -16.31 15.80
N PHE A 185 -2.32 -16.14 15.05
CA PHE A 185 -1.95 -17.02 13.95
C PHE A 185 -1.64 -18.45 14.42
N GLU A 186 -1.00 -18.63 15.57
CA GLU A 186 -0.70 -19.96 16.14
C GLU A 186 -1.95 -20.84 16.28
N THR A 187 -3.13 -20.25 16.49
CA THR A 187 -4.41 -20.99 16.56
C THR A 187 -4.79 -21.68 15.24
N LEU A 188 -4.23 -21.20 14.11
CA LEU A 188 -4.42 -21.77 12.77
C LEU A 188 -3.43 -22.92 12.51
N VAL A 189 -2.32 -22.98 13.24
CA VAL A 189 -1.26 -23.98 13.01
C VAL A 189 -1.80 -25.38 13.33
N GLY A 190 -1.57 -26.31 12.41
CA GLY A 190 -2.07 -27.69 12.52
C GLY A 190 -3.59 -27.86 12.32
N LYS A 191 -4.33 -26.78 12.03
CA LYS A 191 -5.74 -26.85 11.64
C LYS A 191 -5.85 -27.02 10.13
N GLN A 192 -6.86 -27.77 9.72
CA GLN A 192 -7.23 -27.88 8.32
C GLN A 192 -8.29 -26.82 7.99
N LEU A 193 -7.94 -25.92 7.07
CA LEU A 193 -8.73 -24.73 6.71
C LEU A 193 -9.52 -24.94 5.41
N ASP A 194 -9.97 -26.17 5.15
CA ASP A 194 -10.66 -26.52 3.92
C ASP A 194 -11.93 -25.66 3.71
N GLY A 195 -12.24 -25.36 2.44
CA GLY A 195 -13.36 -24.47 2.07
C GLY A 195 -13.05 -22.98 2.17
N ASN A 196 -11.99 -22.58 2.90
CA ASN A 196 -11.52 -21.21 2.91
C ASN A 196 -10.55 -20.95 1.75
N ARG A 197 -10.73 -19.83 1.06
CA ARG A 197 -9.75 -19.30 0.10
C ARG A 197 -8.70 -18.43 0.79
N ARG A 198 -9.10 -17.77 1.87
CA ARG A 198 -8.27 -16.82 2.62
C ARG A 198 -8.66 -16.80 4.09
N VAL A 199 -7.67 -16.61 4.95
CA VAL A 199 -7.84 -16.24 6.36
C VAL A 199 -6.98 -15.00 6.62
N SER A 200 -7.55 -13.97 7.22
CA SER A 200 -6.78 -12.80 7.66
C SER A 200 -6.66 -12.79 9.17
N VAL A 201 -5.46 -12.51 9.66
CA VAL A 201 -5.20 -12.27 11.07
C VAL A 201 -5.13 -10.76 11.26
N ARG A 202 -5.96 -10.23 12.14
CA ARG A 202 -5.95 -8.84 12.59
C ARG A 202 -5.70 -8.80 14.09
N SER A 203 -4.95 -7.82 14.55
CA SER A 203 -4.58 -7.69 15.96
C SER A 203 -4.10 -6.29 16.30
N SER A 204 -4.57 -5.71 17.39
CA SER A 204 -4.10 -4.40 17.84
C SER A 204 -3.00 -4.57 18.90
N GLY A 205 -1.90 -3.84 18.72
CA GLY A 205 -0.88 -3.68 19.77
C GLY A 205 -1.30 -2.70 20.87
N ARG A 206 -2.36 -1.90 20.64
CA ARG A 206 -2.85 -0.86 21.55
C ARG A 206 -3.95 -1.37 22.47
N THR A 207 -4.97 -2.03 21.91
CA THR A 207 -6.11 -2.58 22.67
C THR A 207 -5.84 -4.00 23.16
N GLY A 208 -4.88 -4.69 22.53
CA GLY A 208 -4.60 -6.11 22.81
C GLY A 208 -5.59 -7.07 22.16
N GLU A 209 -6.56 -6.58 21.39
CA GLU A 209 -7.56 -7.39 20.71
C GLU A 209 -6.97 -8.13 19.49
N ALA A 210 -7.57 -9.28 19.14
CA ALA A 210 -7.28 -10.05 17.95
C ALA A 210 -8.55 -10.58 17.28
N MET A 211 -8.58 -10.51 15.95
CA MET A 211 -9.66 -11.02 15.11
C MET A 211 -9.12 -11.90 13.98
N LEU A 212 -9.74 -13.07 13.80
CA LEU A 212 -9.50 -13.95 12.66
C LEU A 212 -10.66 -13.82 11.66
N GLU A 213 -10.36 -13.45 10.42
CA GLU A 213 -11.34 -13.20 9.36
C GLU A 213 -11.26 -14.33 8.31
N PHE A 214 -12.24 -15.23 8.31
CA PHE A 214 -12.34 -16.36 7.40
C PHE A 214 -13.18 -16.02 6.17
N SER A 215 -12.71 -16.42 4.98
CA SER A 215 -13.45 -16.26 3.72
C SER A 215 -14.69 -17.16 3.59
N SER A 216 -14.79 -18.19 4.43
CA SER A 216 -15.92 -19.12 4.57
C SER A 216 -15.97 -19.62 6.02
N SER A 217 -16.78 -20.63 6.33
CA SER A 217 -16.95 -21.11 7.71
C SER A 217 -15.61 -21.47 8.38
N PRO A 218 -15.40 -21.09 9.65
CA PRO A 218 -14.20 -21.44 10.39
C PRO A 218 -14.22 -22.94 10.77
N PRO A 219 -13.06 -23.55 11.06
CA PRO A 219 -13.00 -24.90 11.62
C PRO A 219 -13.78 -25.02 12.94
N ALA A 220 -14.52 -26.12 13.12
CA ALA A 220 -15.42 -26.33 14.25
C ALA A 220 -14.76 -26.24 15.65
N ARG A 221 -13.44 -26.49 15.75
CA ARG A 221 -12.66 -26.46 17.01
C ARG A 221 -11.90 -25.15 17.23
N MET A 222 -12.46 -24.00 16.81
CA MET A 222 -11.86 -22.69 17.05
C MET A 222 -12.63 -21.83 18.06
N THR A 223 -13.83 -22.24 18.49
CA THR A 223 -14.61 -21.50 19.47
C THR A 223 -14.03 -21.67 20.89
N GLY A 224 -13.82 -20.56 21.62
CA GLY A 224 -13.36 -20.56 23.02
C GLY A 224 -11.84 -20.51 23.24
N ASP A 225 -11.05 -20.19 22.20
CA ASP A 225 -9.60 -20.00 22.32
C ASP A 225 -9.25 -18.62 22.93
N ARG A 226 -8.25 -18.55 23.82
CA ARG A 226 -7.85 -17.29 24.50
C ARG A 226 -6.98 -16.38 23.64
N ASN A 227 -6.43 -16.89 22.54
CA ASN A 227 -5.52 -16.17 21.65
C ASN A 227 -6.23 -15.54 20.45
N SER A 228 -7.54 -15.73 20.26
CA SER A 228 -8.36 -14.96 19.33
C SER A 228 -9.63 -14.48 20.02
N ASP A 229 -9.80 -13.17 20.12
CA ASP A 229 -10.96 -12.59 20.81
C ASP A 229 -12.22 -12.64 19.94
N ILE A 230 -12.02 -12.52 18.62
CA ILE A 230 -13.10 -12.47 17.63
C ILE A 230 -12.81 -13.42 16.46
N ILE A 231 -13.79 -14.26 16.14
CA ILE A 231 -13.77 -15.08 14.93
C ILE A 231 -14.86 -14.58 14.01
N ALA A 232 -14.47 -14.02 12.87
CA ALA A 232 -15.36 -13.53 11.85
C ALA A 232 -15.31 -14.43 10.62
N TRP A 233 -16.45 -14.68 9.98
CA TRP A 233 -16.48 -15.39 8.70
C TRP A 233 -17.54 -14.85 7.77
N LYS A 234 -17.29 -15.02 6.46
CA LYS A 234 -18.30 -14.71 5.44
C LYS A 234 -19.28 -15.87 5.29
N GLU A 235 -20.54 -15.57 5.49
CA GLU A 235 -21.67 -16.39 5.09
C GLU A 235 -22.46 -15.63 4.02
N ARG A 236 -22.42 -16.15 2.78
CA ARG A 236 -22.91 -15.45 1.58
C ARG A 236 -22.22 -14.08 1.46
N ASP A 237 -23.00 -12.99 1.47
CA ASP A 237 -22.51 -11.61 1.36
C ASP A 237 -22.44 -10.88 2.70
N SER A 238 -22.61 -11.60 3.82
CA SER A 238 -22.61 -11.02 5.17
C SER A 238 -21.52 -11.59 6.06
N TRP A 239 -20.97 -10.76 6.94
CA TRP A 239 -20.07 -11.20 8.00
C TRP A 239 -20.86 -11.70 9.20
N LYS A 240 -20.47 -12.85 9.72
CA LYS A 240 -20.84 -13.36 11.05
C LYS A 240 -19.64 -13.23 11.97
N VAL A 241 -19.90 -13.03 13.26
CA VAL A 241 -18.87 -12.87 14.29
C VAL A 241 -19.19 -13.74 15.50
N LEU A 242 -18.15 -14.24 16.15
CA LEU A 242 -18.20 -14.94 17.42
C LEU A 242 -17.16 -14.34 18.38
N PRO A 243 -17.54 -13.99 19.63
CA PRO A 243 -18.92 -13.96 20.16
C PRO A 243 -19.85 -13.03 19.36
N GLU A 244 -21.14 -13.35 19.31
CA GLU A 244 -22.12 -12.54 18.56
C GLU A 244 -22.14 -11.09 19.10
N GLY A 245 -22.17 -10.12 18.18
CA GLY A 245 -22.11 -8.69 18.51
C GLY A 245 -20.71 -8.15 18.84
N SER A 246 -19.67 -8.99 18.84
CA SER A 246 -18.30 -8.51 19.08
C SER A 246 -17.79 -7.65 17.93
N LEU A 247 -17.03 -6.62 18.26
CA LEU A 247 -16.43 -5.68 17.32
C LEU A 247 -14.98 -5.45 17.69
N PHE A 248 -14.08 -5.52 16.72
CA PHE A 248 -12.66 -5.28 16.92
C PHE A 248 -12.39 -3.78 17.00
N HIS A 249 -11.49 -3.34 17.87
CA HIS A 249 -11.09 -1.94 18.01
C HIS A 249 -9.59 -1.74 17.76
N GLU A 250 -9.26 -0.62 17.14
CA GLU A 250 -7.90 -0.10 17.02
C GLU A 250 -7.83 1.35 17.47
N THR A 251 -6.70 1.76 18.03
CA THR A 251 -6.48 3.13 18.50
C THR A 251 -5.41 3.80 17.65
N ALA A 252 -5.73 4.94 17.03
CA ALA A 252 -4.80 5.76 16.26
C ALA A 252 -5.19 7.25 16.38
N GLY A 253 -4.22 8.16 16.31
CA GLY A 253 -4.45 9.60 16.38
C GLY A 253 -5.11 10.08 17.67
N GLY A 254 -5.06 9.28 18.74
CA GLY A 254 -5.77 9.54 20.00
C GLY A 254 -7.24 9.12 20.03
N PHE A 255 -7.74 8.44 19.00
CA PHE A 255 -9.13 7.98 18.89
C PHE A 255 -9.21 6.46 18.76
N THR A 256 -10.30 5.89 19.25
CA THR A 256 -10.59 4.46 19.11
C THR A 256 -11.62 4.26 18.01
N TYR A 257 -11.26 3.39 17.06
CA TYR A 257 -12.06 3.07 15.89
C TYR A 257 -12.55 1.63 15.99
N PRO A 258 -13.87 1.40 15.93
CA PRO A 258 -14.38 0.07 15.66
C PRO A 258 -14.02 -0.32 14.22
N VAL A 259 -13.34 -1.43 14.00
CA VAL A 259 -12.91 -1.92 12.68
C VAL A 259 -13.62 -3.24 12.38
N ARG A 260 -14.61 -3.16 11.50
CA ARG A 260 -15.41 -4.30 11.06
C ARG A 260 -14.58 -5.34 10.27
N PRO A 261 -14.98 -6.62 10.27
CA PRO A 261 -14.35 -7.63 9.42
C PRO A 261 -14.33 -7.21 7.95
N GLY A 262 -13.22 -7.47 7.25
CA GLY A 262 -13.08 -7.14 5.83
C GLY A 262 -12.75 -5.68 5.51
N THR A 263 -13.01 -4.72 6.40
CA THR A 263 -12.76 -3.30 6.12
C THR A 263 -11.27 -2.95 6.18
N PHE A 264 -10.91 -1.81 5.61
CA PHE A 264 -9.54 -1.31 5.61
C PHE A 264 -9.24 -0.55 6.91
N PHE A 265 -8.03 -0.76 7.43
CA PHE A 265 -7.41 0.09 8.43
C PHE A 265 -5.90 0.08 8.15
N GLN A 266 -5.20 1.15 8.55
CA GLN A 266 -3.77 1.29 8.34
C GLN A 266 -3.00 0.14 9.03
N VAL A 267 -2.12 -0.55 8.31
CA VAL A 267 -1.53 -1.80 8.83
C VAL A 267 -0.41 -1.61 9.85
N ASN A 268 0.16 -0.41 9.93
CA ASN A 268 1.22 -0.03 10.86
C ASN A 268 0.70 1.14 11.69
N THR A 269 0.16 0.86 12.87
CA THR A 269 -0.56 1.86 13.67
C THR A 269 0.37 3.01 14.10
N ASP A 270 1.63 2.73 14.46
CA ASP A 270 2.57 3.80 14.86
C ASP A 270 2.93 4.73 13.70
N CYS A 271 3.11 4.21 12.48
CA CYS A 271 3.30 5.07 11.30
C CYS A 271 2.01 5.78 10.89
N ALA A 272 0.83 5.20 11.15
CA ALA A 272 -0.45 5.87 10.94
C ALA A 272 -0.56 7.10 11.85
N ASP A 273 -0.17 7.00 13.13
CA ASP A 273 -0.13 8.14 14.06
C ASP A 273 0.75 9.29 13.53
N ILE A 274 1.91 8.96 12.97
CA ILE A 274 2.82 9.95 12.35
C ILE A 274 2.15 10.64 11.16
N ILE A 275 1.54 9.88 10.24
CA ILE A 275 0.86 10.42 9.06
C ILE A 275 -0.34 11.29 9.48
N ILE A 276 -1.13 10.83 10.44
CA ILE A 276 -2.25 11.59 11.01
C ILE A 276 -1.74 12.92 11.57
N SER A 277 -0.66 12.92 12.37
CA SER A 277 -0.07 14.14 12.90
C SER A 277 0.29 15.11 11.77
N ILE A 278 1.07 14.64 10.78
CA ILE A 278 1.50 15.46 9.63
C ILE A 278 0.29 16.06 8.91
N VAL A 279 -0.72 15.25 8.58
CA VAL A 279 -1.92 15.71 7.87
C VAL A 279 -2.68 16.73 8.72
N THR A 280 -2.85 16.49 10.03
CA THR A 280 -3.54 17.45 10.90
C THR A 280 -2.79 18.77 11.06
N ASP A 281 -1.46 18.74 11.06
CA ASP A 281 -0.63 19.94 11.14
C ASP A 281 -0.68 20.73 9.83
N LEU A 282 -0.73 20.05 8.68
CA LEU A 282 -0.90 20.70 7.37
C LEU A 282 -2.28 21.34 7.18
N CYS A 283 -3.27 20.84 7.91
CA CYS A 283 -4.64 21.35 7.94
C CYS A 283 -4.93 22.25 9.15
N CYS A 284 -3.91 22.72 9.88
CA CYS A 284 -4.11 23.51 11.08
C CYS A 284 -4.84 24.85 10.80
N GLY A 285 -5.68 25.29 11.75
CA GLY A 285 -6.41 26.57 11.67
C GLY A 285 -7.94 26.45 11.66
N GLY A 286 -8.48 25.22 11.68
CA GLY A 286 -9.92 24.97 11.57
C GLY A 286 -10.42 25.12 10.14
N GLY A 287 -11.72 25.36 9.97
CA GLY A 287 -12.33 25.54 8.65
C GLY A 287 -13.05 24.30 8.12
N LYS A 288 -13.41 24.34 6.84
CA LYS A 288 -14.20 23.35 6.13
C LYS A 288 -13.30 22.42 5.32
N ILE A 289 -13.21 21.17 5.75
CA ILE A 289 -12.31 20.16 5.18
C ILE A 289 -13.12 19.09 4.44
N LEU A 290 -12.66 18.71 3.25
CA LEU A 290 -13.21 17.58 2.49
C LEU A 290 -12.22 16.41 2.54
N ASP A 291 -12.56 15.35 3.26
CA ASP A 291 -11.77 14.13 3.37
C ASP A 291 -12.30 13.08 2.38
N LEU A 292 -11.61 12.89 1.26
CA LEU A 292 -12.00 11.93 0.22
C LEU A 292 -11.26 10.61 0.42
N TYR A 293 -11.98 9.50 0.26
CA TYR A 293 -11.51 8.17 0.64
C TYR A 293 -11.32 8.07 2.17
N GLY A 294 -12.24 8.67 2.91
CA GLY A 294 -12.07 8.92 4.34
C GLY A 294 -12.08 7.66 5.22
N GLY A 295 -12.46 6.50 4.70
CA GLY A 295 -12.52 5.25 5.46
C GLY A 295 -13.37 5.40 6.73
N CYS A 296 -12.80 5.01 7.88
CA CYS A 296 -13.41 5.22 9.19
C CYS A 296 -13.11 6.58 9.83
N GLY A 297 -12.63 7.56 9.06
CA GLY A 297 -12.37 8.92 9.56
C GLY A 297 -11.07 9.08 10.33
N THR A 298 -10.00 8.38 9.94
CA THR A 298 -8.69 8.45 10.61
C THR A 298 -8.07 9.85 10.59
N PHE A 299 -8.32 10.65 9.54
CA PHE A 299 -7.98 12.08 9.53
C PHE A 299 -9.13 12.93 10.08
N SER A 300 -10.37 12.57 9.74
CA SER A 300 -11.57 13.32 10.09
C SER A 300 -11.75 13.57 11.61
N LEU A 301 -11.60 12.54 12.45
CA LEU A 301 -11.77 12.66 13.91
C LEU A 301 -10.72 13.60 14.57
N PRO A 302 -9.41 13.40 14.34
CA PRO A 302 -8.39 14.33 14.83
C PRO A 302 -8.56 15.78 14.35
N LEU A 303 -9.05 15.99 13.12
CA LEU A 303 -9.30 17.34 12.60
C LEU A 303 -10.51 17.99 13.26
N ALA A 304 -11.60 17.24 13.39
CA ALA A 304 -12.83 17.73 14.01
C ALA A 304 -12.65 18.04 15.50
N SER A 305 -11.87 17.22 16.23
CA SER A 305 -11.53 17.51 17.64
C SER A 305 -10.69 18.79 17.81
N LYS A 306 -9.99 19.22 16.76
CA LYS A 306 -9.30 20.52 16.68
C LYS A 306 -10.19 21.66 16.15
N GLY A 307 -11.49 21.43 15.99
CA GLY A 307 -12.49 22.44 15.61
C GLY A 307 -12.79 22.58 14.11
N ALA A 308 -12.27 21.68 13.26
CA ALA A 308 -12.62 21.68 11.84
C ALA A 308 -14.04 21.13 11.60
N LYS A 309 -14.70 21.60 10.55
CA LYS A 309 -15.92 20.99 9.99
C LYS A 309 -15.52 20.07 8.85
N VAL A 310 -15.65 18.77 9.04
CA VAL A 310 -15.15 17.77 8.08
C VAL A 310 -16.32 17.13 7.36
N THR A 311 -16.23 16.99 6.03
CA THR A 311 -17.07 16.06 5.27
C THR A 311 -16.21 14.90 4.82
N SER A 312 -16.51 13.70 5.32
CA SER A 312 -15.79 12.47 5.01
C SER A 312 -16.55 11.64 3.98
N VAL A 313 -15.93 11.39 2.83
CA VAL A 313 -16.54 10.67 1.71
C VAL A 313 -15.88 9.31 1.56
N GLU A 314 -16.67 8.25 1.76
CA GLU A 314 -16.22 6.86 1.69
C GLU A 314 -17.18 6.02 0.84
N LEU A 315 -16.65 5.06 0.08
CA LEU A 315 -17.47 4.16 -0.73
C LEU A 315 -18.06 3.01 0.09
N ASP A 316 -17.30 2.51 1.05
CA ASP A 316 -17.63 1.36 1.88
C ASP A 316 -18.55 1.73 3.06
N PRO A 317 -19.80 1.26 3.09
CA PRO A 317 -20.75 1.63 4.15
C PRO A 317 -20.32 1.17 5.55
N ASP A 318 -19.62 0.04 5.66
CA ASP A 318 -19.12 -0.48 6.95
C ASP A 318 -18.03 0.43 7.52
N SER A 319 -17.13 0.95 6.68
CA SER A 319 -16.13 1.94 7.07
C SER A 319 -16.77 3.27 7.49
N THR A 320 -17.79 3.74 6.77
CA THR A 320 -18.57 4.92 7.18
C THR A 320 -19.21 4.73 8.55
N LEU A 321 -19.87 3.59 8.77
CA LEU A 321 -20.53 3.28 10.05
C LEU A 321 -19.51 3.22 11.20
N SER A 322 -18.34 2.63 10.96
CA SER A 322 -17.22 2.65 11.90
C SER A 322 -16.79 4.07 12.29
N GLY A 323 -16.79 5.02 11.34
CA GLY A 323 -16.48 6.42 11.62
C GLY A 323 -17.56 7.14 12.45
N ILE A 324 -18.83 6.85 12.19
CA ILE A 324 -19.96 7.38 12.96
C ILE A 324 -19.87 6.89 14.41
N GLU A 325 -19.68 5.59 14.62
CA GLU A 325 -19.54 5.01 15.98
C GLU A 325 -18.29 5.54 16.69
N ALA A 326 -17.16 5.71 16.00
CA ALA A 326 -15.97 6.33 16.58
C ALA A 326 -16.21 7.79 17.02
N THR A 327 -17.06 8.51 16.27
CA THR A 327 -17.46 9.89 16.60
C THR A 327 -18.33 9.90 17.86
N GLU A 328 -19.29 8.99 17.97
CA GLU A 328 -20.12 8.80 19.17
C GLU A 328 -19.28 8.41 20.40
N LEU A 329 -18.35 7.47 20.24
CA LEU A 329 -17.46 7.02 21.32
C LEU A 329 -16.54 8.12 21.85
N SER A 330 -16.11 9.04 20.98
CA SER A 330 -15.22 10.15 21.35
C SER A 330 -15.95 11.41 21.77
N GLY A 331 -17.27 11.49 21.55
CA GLY A 331 -18.04 12.72 21.71
C GLY A 331 -17.59 13.85 20.77
N THR A 332 -16.94 13.51 19.66
CA THR A 332 -16.49 14.50 18.67
C THR A 332 -17.70 14.97 17.86
N GLU A 333 -17.77 16.26 17.55
CA GLU A 333 -18.81 16.82 16.68
C GLU A 333 -18.19 17.42 15.41
N GLY A 334 -19.02 17.79 14.42
CA GLY A 334 -18.55 18.52 13.24
C GLY A 334 -18.05 17.65 12.09
N ILE A 335 -18.38 16.36 12.08
CA ILE A 335 -18.10 15.46 10.96
C ILE A 335 -19.41 15.05 10.29
N ASP A 336 -19.47 15.21 8.97
CA ASP A 336 -20.53 14.68 8.10
C ASP A 336 -19.97 13.50 7.29
N PHE A 337 -20.49 12.30 7.55
CA PHE A 337 -20.08 11.06 6.89
C PHE A 337 -20.99 10.76 5.70
N VAL A 338 -20.41 10.64 4.50
CA VAL A 338 -21.15 10.45 3.25
C VAL A 338 -20.70 9.17 2.53
N THR A 339 -21.58 8.17 2.51
CA THR A 339 -21.32 6.92 1.77
C THR A 339 -21.61 7.08 0.28
N CYS A 340 -20.58 7.38 -0.52
CA CYS A 340 -20.69 7.41 -1.98
C CYS A 340 -19.34 7.29 -2.70
N ARG A 341 -19.40 7.15 -4.03
CA ARG A 341 -18.18 7.20 -4.86
C ARG A 341 -17.60 8.62 -4.86
N THR A 342 -16.35 8.78 -4.45
CA THR A 342 -15.57 10.03 -4.49
C THR A 342 -15.75 10.83 -5.78
N ARG A 343 -15.71 10.17 -6.94
CA ARG A 343 -15.88 10.83 -8.25
C ARG A 343 -17.24 11.51 -8.40
N HIS A 344 -18.32 10.93 -7.86
CA HIS A 344 -19.66 11.49 -7.95
C HIS A 344 -19.78 12.69 -7.03
N PHE A 345 -19.40 12.56 -5.76
CA PHE A 345 -19.38 13.66 -4.80
C PHE A 345 -18.58 14.85 -5.32
N LEU A 346 -17.35 14.60 -5.77
CA LEU A 346 -16.45 15.65 -6.23
C LEU A 346 -16.95 16.33 -7.53
N LEU A 347 -17.68 15.61 -8.38
CA LEU A 347 -18.32 16.21 -9.56
C LEU A 347 -19.39 17.22 -9.14
N ASP A 348 -20.21 16.88 -8.15
CA ASP A 348 -21.26 17.75 -7.64
C ASP A 348 -20.69 18.93 -6.87
N THR A 349 -19.64 18.72 -6.05
CA THR A 349 -18.84 19.78 -5.42
C THR A 349 -18.34 20.80 -6.43
N VAL A 350 -17.76 20.36 -7.55
CA VAL A 350 -17.25 21.25 -8.61
C VAL A 350 -18.39 21.97 -9.34
N ARG A 351 -19.50 21.29 -9.64
CA ARG A 351 -20.68 21.90 -10.28
C ARG A 351 -21.35 22.96 -9.42
N ALA A 352 -21.51 22.67 -8.13
CA ALA A 352 -22.07 23.58 -7.14
C ALA A 352 -21.09 24.69 -6.71
N LYS A 353 -19.84 24.66 -7.20
CA LYS A 353 -18.78 25.63 -6.85
C LYS A 353 -18.56 25.74 -5.33
N GLN A 354 -18.74 24.63 -4.61
CA GLN A 354 -18.49 24.57 -3.16
C GLN A 354 -17.03 24.92 -2.87
N ILE A 355 -16.82 25.72 -1.84
CA ILE A 355 -15.51 26.17 -1.37
C ILE A 355 -15.12 25.32 -0.15
N TRP A 356 -13.85 24.94 -0.10
CA TRP A 356 -13.23 24.14 0.96
C TRP A 356 -11.89 24.75 1.33
N ASP A 357 -11.52 24.80 2.60
CA ASP A 357 -10.21 25.33 2.99
C ASP A 357 -9.12 24.33 2.60
N THR A 358 -9.37 23.04 2.86
CA THR A 358 -8.48 21.95 2.45
C THR A 358 -9.25 20.75 1.92
N VAL A 359 -8.71 20.10 0.88
CA VAL A 359 -9.17 18.78 0.41
C VAL A 359 -8.08 17.74 0.69
N ILE A 360 -8.44 16.68 1.40
CA ILE A 360 -7.57 15.53 1.67
C ILE A 360 -7.93 14.40 0.71
N VAL A 361 -6.92 13.71 0.18
CA VAL A 361 -7.11 12.50 -0.62
C VAL A 361 -6.12 11.41 -0.17
N ASP A 362 -6.65 10.22 0.17
CA ASP A 362 -5.86 9.01 0.43
C ASP A 362 -6.37 7.84 -0.45
N PRO A 363 -6.10 7.88 -1.78
CA PRO A 363 -6.63 6.89 -2.69
C PRO A 363 -5.94 5.52 -2.55
N PRO A 364 -6.57 4.44 -3.05
CA PRO A 364 -5.93 3.13 -3.11
C PRO A 364 -4.65 3.15 -3.98
N ARG A 365 -3.86 2.08 -3.92
CA ARG A 365 -2.58 1.90 -4.68
C ARG A 365 -2.60 2.25 -6.16
N ALA A 366 -3.77 2.20 -6.81
CA ALA A 366 -3.94 2.57 -8.21
C ALA A 366 -3.89 4.10 -8.44
N GLY A 367 -3.98 4.91 -7.39
CA GLY A 367 -4.15 6.36 -7.42
C GLY A 367 -5.59 6.81 -7.67
N LEU A 368 -5.76 8.11 -7.88
CA LEU A 368 -7.04 8.78 -8.12
C LEU A 368 -7.70 8.40 -9.45
N GLY A 369 -6.86 8.12 -10.45
CA GLY A 369 -7.28 8.03 -11.84
C GLY A 369 -7.59 9.40 -12.47
N ILE A 370 -7.50 9.45 -13.80
CA ILE A 370 -7.53 10.71 -14.58
C ILE A 370 -8.77 11.58 -14.32
N ARG A 371 -9.93 10.96 -14.06
CA ARG A 371 -11.20 11.69 -13.88
C ARG A 371 -11.23 12.44 -12.55
N VAL A 372 -10.81 11.82 -11.46
CA VAL A 372 -10.77 12.46 -10.13
C VAL A 372 -9.68 13.52 -10.09
N ALA A 373 -8.48 13.23 -10.62
CA ALA A 373 -7.40 14.21 -10.70
C ALA A 373 -7.80 15.49 -11.49
N ARG A 374 -8.55 15.35 -12.60
CA ARG A 374 -9.10 16.50 -13.34
C ARG A 374 -10.16 17.30 -12.57
N LEU A 375 -10.93 16.64 -11.70
CA LEU A 375 -11.90 17.31 -10.84
C LEU A 375 -11.20 18.06 -9.70
N LEU A 376 -10.19 17.46 -9.05
CA LEU A 376 -9.36 18.13 -8.04
C LEU A 376 -8.67 19.37 -8.60
N ARG A 377 -8.18 19.32 -9.85
CA ARG A 377 -7.63 20.50 -10.52
C ARG A 377 -8.62 21.69 -10.54
N ARG A 378 -9.92 21.41 -10.59
CA ARG A 378 -11.01 22.40 -10.67
C ARG A 378 -11.69 22.70 -9.33
N VAL A 379 -11.35 21.98 -8.26
CA VAL A 379 -11.97 22.18 -6.94
C VAL A 379 -11.61 23.58 -6.42
N ARG A 380 -12.55 24.26 -5.77
CA ARG A 380 -12.29 25.54 -5.11
C ARG A 380 -11.77 25.27 -3.70
N SER A 381 -10.46 25.22 -3.59
CA SER A 381 -9.78 25.06 -2.31
C SER A 381 -8.44 25.78 -2.28
N GLU A 382 -7.99 26.12 -1.07
CA GLU A 382 -6.69 26.75 -0.82
C GLU A 382 -5.55 25.74 -0.85
N SER A 383 -5.82 24.51 -0.40
CA SER A 383 -4.82 23.45 -0.37
C SER A 383 -5.38 22.06 -0.68
N ILE A 384 -4.52 21.18 -1.18
CA ILE A 384 -4.81 19.75 -1.30
C ILE A 384 -3.72 18.98 -0.56
N VAL A 385 -4.11 18.10 0.35
CA VAL A 385 -3.20 17.14 0.98
C VAL A 385 -3.43 15.78 0.34
N TYR A 386 -2.40 15.25 -0.32
CA TYR A 386 -2.42 13.94 -0.98
C TYR A 386 -1.54 12.98 -0.18
N VAL A 387 -2.14 11.92 0.39
CA VAL A 387 -1.42 10.77 0.96
C VAL A 387 -1.34 9.65 -0.08
N SER A 388 -0.15 9.10 -0.34
CA SER A 388 0.03 8.07 -1.36
C SER A 388 1.05 7.00 -1.01
N CYS A 389 0.62 5.74 -1.11
CA CYS A 389 1.44 4.56 -0.89
C CYS A 389 2.29 4.12 -2.10
N ASN A 390 2.20 4.83 -3.23
CA ASN A 390 2.84 4.46 -4.48
C ASN A 390 3.35 5.68 -5.27
N PRO A 391 4.69 5.82 -5.42
CA PRO A 391 5.29 6.98 -6.06
C PRO A 391 4.90 7.13 -7.55
N PHE A 392 4.59 6.03 -8.25
CA PHE A 392 4.28 6.10 -9.69
C PHE A 392 2.87 6.62 -9.95
N SER A 393 1.88 6.14 -9.20
CA SER A 393 0.52 6.67 -9.29
C SER A 393 0.45 8.10 -8.76
N LEU A 394 1.18 8.42 -7.69
CA LEU A 394 1.34 9.79 -7.18
C LEU A 394 1.85 10.72 -8.29
N ALA A 395 2.98 10.40 -8.92
CA ALA A 395 3.57 11.23 -9.95
C ALA A 395 2.64 11.43 -11.17
N ARG A 396 1.94 10.37 -11.59
CA ARG A 396 0.93 10.42 -12.67
C ARG A 396 -0.22 11.36 -12.32
N ASP A 397 -0.73 11.25 -11.09
CA ASP A 397 -1.88 12.04 -10.66
C ASP A 397 -1.49 13.51 -10.44
N LEU A 398 -0.34 13.76 -9.82
CA LEU A 398 0.22 15.11 -9.66
C LEU A 398 0.44 15.80 -11.00
N ARG A 399 0.86 15.08 -12.04
CA ARG A 399 0.99 15.66 -13.38
C ARG A 399 -0.32 16.28 -13.86
N VAL A 400 -1.42 15.56 -13.68
CA VAL A 400 -2.75 16.03 -14.09
C VAL A 400 -3.22 17.21 -13.24
N ILE A 401 -2.95 17.19 -11.94
CA ILE A 401 -3.39 18.25 -11.01
C ILE A 401 -2.57 19.53 -11.24
N CYS A 402 -1.24 19.40 -11.35
CA CYS A 402 -0.29 20.52 -11.50
C CYS A 402 -0.25 21.12 -12.91
N ASP A 403 -0.81 20.43 -13.92
CA ASP A 403 -1.15 21.03 -15.23
C ASP A 403 -2.21 22.16 -15.09
N GLY A 404 -2.75 22.42 -13.89
CA GLY A 404 -3.56 23.59 -13.57
C GLY A 404 -2.84 24.61 -12.70
N ASN A 405 -3.62 25.41 -11.97
CA ASN A 405 -3.10 26.36 -10.99
C ASN A 405 -2.82 25.66 -9.64
N TRP A 406 -1.99 24.62 -9.64
CA TRP A 406 -1.54 23.90 -8.43
C TRP A 406 -0.04 23.64 -8.54
N ALA A 407 0.68 23.77 -7.44
CA ALA A 407 2.09 23.41 -7.32
C ALA A 407 2.34 22.64 -6.03
N VAL A 408 3.38 21.81 -6.05
CA VAL A 408 3.86 21.10 -4.85
C VAL A 408 4.50 22.10 -3.90
N ALA A 409 4.03 22.11 -2.66
CA ALA A 409 4.49 23.00 -1.58
C ALA A 409 5.24 22.23 -0.46
N GLY A 410 5.23 20.91 -0.49
CA GLY A 410 5.90 20.07 0.51
C GLY A 410 5.70 18.58 0.24
N LEU A 411 6.72 17.77 0.54
CA LEU A 411 6.66 16.32 0.48
C LEU A 411 7.31 15.70 1.71
N GLN A 412 6.56 14.87 2.43
CA GLN A 412 7.02 14.13 3.59
C GLN A 412 6.80 12.63 3.35
N PRO A 413 7.85 11.88 2.96
CA PRO A 413 7.77 10.43 2.92
C PRO A 413 7.80 9.82 4.33
N VAL A 414 7.03 8.76 4.55
CA VAL A 414 6.97 7.99 5.80
C VAL A 414 7.11 6.52 5.47
N ASP A 415 8.03 5.83 6.14
CA ASP A 415 8.21 4.40 5.96
C ASP A 415 7.14 3.57 6.69
N MET A 416 5.93 3.59 6.18
CA MET A 416 4.81 2.78 6.66
C MET A 416 5.06 1.25 6.54
N PHE A 417 5.94 0.85 5.61
CA PHE A 417 6.17 -0.55 5.23
C PHE A 417 7.66 -0.88 5.18
N PRO A 418 8.36 -0.87 6.33
CA PRO A 418 9.76 -1.26 6.38
C PRO A 418 9.93 -2.69 5.83
N GLN A 419 11.12 -3.00 5.30
CA GLN A 419 11.43 -4.27 4.63
C GLN A 419 10.75 -4.52 3.27
N THR A 420 9.93 -3.58 2.80
CA THR A 420 9.27 -3.62 1.48
C THR A 420 9.67 -2.41 0.63
N ASP A 421 9.40 -2.46 -0.67
CA ASP A 421 9.63 -1.33 -1.58
C ASP A 421 8.49 -0.30 -1.58
N HIS A 422 7.50 -0.46 -0.70
CA HIS A 422 6.43 0.50 -0.52
C HIS A 422 6.86 1.66 0.37
N LEU A 423 6.26 2.82 0.13
CA LEU A 423 6.52 4.05 0.88
C LEU A 423 5.26 4.91 0.83
N GLU A 424 4.85 5.43 1.98
CA GLU A 424 3.82 6.47 2.04
C GLU A 424 4.46 7.83 1.80
N THR A 425 3.78 8.69 1.06
CA THR A 425 4.22 10.07 0.84
C THR A 425 3.04 11.01 1.03
N VAL A 426 3.17 11.91 1.99
CA VAL A 426 2.25 13.04 2.17
C VAL A 426 2.75 14.20 1.33
N VAL A 427 1.90 14.73 0.46
CA VAL A 427 2.19 15.88 -0.40
C VAL A 427 1.18 16.97 -0.13
N ILE A 428 1.66 18.19 0.13
CA ILE A 428 0.80 19.37 0.15
C ILE A 428 0.92 20.12 -1.17
N LEU A 429 -0.23 20.44 -1.76
CA LEU A 429 -0.36 21.29 -2.94
C LEU A 429 -0.99 22.62 -2.53
N ARG A 430 -0.48 23.71 -3.10
CA ARG A 430 -1.05 25.05 -2.98
C ARG A 430 -1.30 25.62 -4.36
N ARG A 431 -2.18 26.63 -4.46
CA ARG A 431 -2.33 27.41 -5.68
C ARG A 431 -1.00 28.08 -6.02
N LYS A 432 -0.65 28.19 -7.31
CA LYS A 432 0.48 29.04 -7.69
C LYS A 432 0.05 30.47 -7.38
N GLU A 433 0.93 31.23 -6.75
CA GLU A 433 0.72 32.67 -6.62
C GLU A 433 0.51 33.24 -8.03
N ASP A 434 -0.50 34.10 -8.19
CA ASP A 434 -0.71 34.79 -9.45
C ASP A 434 0.56 35.62 -9.73
N LYS A 435 1.27 35.27 -10.81
CA LYS A 435 2.46 36.01 -11.26
C LYS A 435 2.09 37.34 -11.90
#